data_AF-A0A3D4V0D8-F1
#
_entry.id   AF-A0A3D4V0D8-F1
#
_cell.length_a   1.000
_cell.length_b   1.000
_cell.length_c   1.000
_cell.angle_alpha   90.00
_cell.angle_beta   90.00
_cell.angle_gamma   90.00
#
_symmetry.space_group_name_H-M   'P 1'
#
loop_
_entity.id
_entity.type
_entity.pdbx_description
1 polymer ?
#
loop_
_entity_poly.entity_id
_entity_poly.type
_entity_poly.pdbx_seq_one_letter_code
_entity_poly.pdbx_strand_id
1 'polypeptide(L)' 'SEYEGGDLEFKEYTLNAEAYEKGSIIMFDSSHKHRVSPVTRGVRHSLVGWFR' A
#
# COMPACT_ATOMS: atom_id res chain seq x y z
N SER A 1 5.57 13.28 7.48
CA SER A 1 5.22 11.85 7.46
C SER A 1 5.94 11.13 8.59
N GLU A 2 5.26 10.25 9.31
CA GLU A 2 5.79 9.51 10.48
C GLU A 2 6.74 8.36 10.07
N TYR A 3 6.77 8.01 8.78
CA TYR A 3 7.57 6.95 8.19
C TYR A 3 8.05 7.32 6.77
N GLU A 4 9.00 6.54 6.23
CA GLU A 4 9.47 6.57 4.83
C GLU A 4 9.47 5.15 4.24
N GLY A 5 9.06 5.01 2.98
CA GLY A 5 8.88 3.72 2.30
C GLY A 5 7.60 2.99 2.74
N GLY A 6 7.51 1.69 2.45
CA GLY A 6 6.33 0.89 2.80
C GLY A 6 5.21 0.92 1.77
N ASP A 7 5.49 1.26 0.52
CA ASP A 7 4.50 1.46 -0.54
C ASP A 7 3.98 0.13 -1.07
N LEU A 8 2.69 0.09 -1.42
CA LEU A 8 2.06 -1.05 -2.07
C LEU A 8 2.32 -0.95 -3.58
N GLU A 9 3.15 -1.84 -4.08
CA GLU A 9 3.57 -1.88 -5.48
C GLU A 9 2.83 -3.01 -6.21
N PHE A 10 2.33 -2.72 -7.40
CA PHE A 10 1.78 -3.72 -8.31
C PHE A 10 2.72 -3.89 -9.49
N LYS A 11 2.79 -5.11 -10.03
CA LYS A 11 3.63 -5.40 -11.18
C LYS A 11 3.09 -4.72 -12.45
N GLU A 12 1.78 -4.64 -12.59
CA GLU A 12 1.11 -4.21 -13.82
C GLU A 12 0.68 -2.73 -13.83
N TYR A 13 0.62 -2.05 -12.67
CA TYR A 13 0.15 -0.66 -12.58
C TYR A 13 0.75 0.09 -11.38
N THR A 14 0.60 1.42 -11.41
CA THR A 14 1.02 2.30 -10.30
C THR A 14 -0.19 2.94 -9.64
N LEU A 15 -0.12 3.11 -8.32
CA LEU A 15 -1.12 3.88 -7.58
C LEU A 15 -0.85 5.38 -7.72
N ASN A 16 -1.91 6.18 -7.63
CA ASN A 16 -1.80 7.63 -7.50
C ASN A 16 -1.27 8.02 -6.11
N ALA A 17 -0.76 9.25 -5.99
CA ALA A 17 -0.21 9.73 -4.72
C ALA A 17 -1.28 9.75 -3.60
N GLU A 18 -2.54 10.04 -3.95
CA GLU A 18 -3.66 10.08 -2.98
C GLU A 18 -3.94 8.72 -2.31
N ALA A 19 -3.55 7.61 -2.94
CA ALA A 19 -3.71 6.27 -2.35
C ALA A 19 -2.91 6.08 -1.05
N TYR A 20 -1.88 6.89 -0.84
CA TYR A 20 -1.01 6.81 0.35
C TYR A 20 -1.39 7.80 1.45
N GLU A 21 -2.42 8.62 1.24
CA GLU A 21 -2.94 9.52 2.27
C GLU A 21 -3.59 8.74 3.42
N LYS A 22 -3.45 9.27 4.64
CA LYS A 22 -3.99 8.64 5.84
C LYS A 22 -5.53 8.64 5.77
N GLY A 23 -6.13 7.45 5.81
CA GLY A 23 -7.58 7.27 5.71
C GLY A 23 -8.05 6.80 4.33
N SER A 24 -7.17 6.79 3.32
CA SER A 24 -7.44 6.19 2.02
C SER A 24 -7.58 4.68 2.10
N ILE A 25 -8.42 4.10 1.24
CA ILE A 25 -8.61 2.65 1.10
C ILE A 25 -8.22 2.26 -0.32
N ILE A 26 -7.40 1.23 -0.44
CA ILE A 26 -7.03 0.62 -1.72
C ILE A 26 -7.78 -0.71 -1.83
N MET A 27 -8.65 -0.83 -2.82
CA MET A 27 -9.33 -2.08 -3.17
C MET A 27 -8.85 -2.56 -4.53
N PHE A 28 -8.45 -3.82 -4.61
CA PHE A 28 -7.95 -4.44 -5.84
C PHE A 28 -8.27 -5.93 -5.85
N ASP A 29 -8.31 -6.53 -7.04
CA ASP A 29 -8.47 -7.98 -7.16
C ASP A 29 -7.18 -8.69 -6.70
N SER A 30 -7.34 -9.63 -5.76
CA SER A 30 -6.22 -10.32 -5.11
C SER A 30 -5.31 -11.13 -6.04
N SER A 31 -5.72 -11.43 -7.27
CA SER A 31 -4.90 -12.13 -8.26
C SER A 31 -3.78 -11.27 -8.86
N HIS A 32 -3.86 -9.94 -8.74
CA HIS A 32 -2.81 -9.05 -9.19
C HIS A 32 -1.52 -9.25 -8.39
N LYS A 33 -0.38 -9.29 -9.09
CA LYS A 33 0.92 -9.46 -8.42
C LYS A 33 1.31 -8.17 -7.73
N HIS A 34 1.44 -8.23 -6.42
CA HIS A 34 1.76 -7.07 -5.59
C HIS A 34 2.77 -7.41 -4.50
N ARG A 35 3.45 -6.38 -4.00
CA ARG A 35 4.35 -6.45 -2.84
C ARG A 35 4.33 -5.14 -2.06
N VAL A 36 4.81 -5.17 -0.84
CA VAL A 36 5.07 -3.95 -0.05
C VAL A 36 6.56 -3.67 -0.08
N SER A 37 6.96 -2.45 -0.43
CA SER A 37 8.36 -2.03 -0.38
C SER A 37 8.83 -1.89 1.08
N PRO A 38 10.13 -2.01 1.37
CA PRO A 38 10.62 -1.86 2.74
C PRO A 38 10.30 -0.47 3.32
N VAL A 39 9.95 -0.43 4.60
CA VAL A 39 9.98 0.82 5.39
C VAL A 39 11.43 1.09 5.77
N THR A 40 11.96 2.24 5.37
CA THR A 40 13.37 2.61 5.61
C THR A 40 13.53 3.51 6.83
N ARG A 41 12.45 4.17 7.28
CA ARG A 41 12.44 5.00 8.50
C ARG A 41 11.07 4.97 9.18
N GLY A 42 11.05 4.95 10.51
CA GLY A 42 9.82 5.02 11.30
C GLY A 42 9.00 3.72 11.26
N VAL A 43 7.69 3.83 11.51
CA VAL A 43 6.76 2.69 11.52
C VAL A 43 5.49 3.06 10.75
N ARG A 44 5.09 2.20 9.80
CA ARG A 44 3.84 2.35 9.03
C ARG A 44 2.81 1.32 9.50
N HIS A 45 1.73 1.77 10.10
CA HIS A 45 0.57 0.92 10.40
C HIS A 45 -0.41 0.91 9.23
N SER A 46 -0.85 -0.29 8.83
CA SER A 46 -1.88 -0.48 7.80
C SER A 46 -2.88 -1.54 8.26
N LEU A 47 -4.13 -1.42 7.82
CA LEU A 47 -5.16 -2.42 8.04
C LEU A 47 -5.41 -3.16 6.73
N VAL A 48 -5.40 -4.49 6.76
CA VAL A 48 -5.61 -5.34 5.59
C VAL A 48 -6.80 -6.26 5.87
N GLY A 49 -7.74 -6.33 4.92
CA GLY A 49 -8.91 -7.19 4.97
C GLY A 49 -9.08 -7.94 3.66
N TRP A 50 -9.56 -9.17 3.75
CA TRP A 50 -9.87 -10.02 2.60
C TRP A 50 -11.39 -10.21 2.54
N PHE A 51 -11.98 -9.91 1.38
CA PHE A 51 -13.41 -10.02 1.14
C PHE A 51 -13.65 -11.12 0.10
N ARG A 52 -14.80 -11.79 0.19
CA ARG A 52 -15.28 -12.74 -0.82
C ARG A 52 -16.33 -12.10 -1.70
#